data_AF-A0A445KFR4-F1
#
_entry.id   AF-A0A445KFR4-F1
#
_cell.length_a   1.000
_cell.length_b   1.000
_cell.length_c   1.000
_cell.angle_alpha   90.00
_cell.angle_beta   90.00
_cell.angle_gamma   90.00
#
_symmetry.space_group_name_H-M   'P 1'
#
loop_
_entity.id
_entity.type
_entity.pdbx_description
1 polymer ?
#
loop_
_entity_poly.entity_id
_entity_poly.type
_entity_poly.pdbx_seq_one_letter_code
_entity_poly.pdbx_strand_id
1 'polypeptide(L)'
;MGFRLPGIRKASFSANQASSKAVDVEKGYLAVYVGEKMRRFVIPISYLNKPSFQDLLSQAEEEFGYHHPNGGLTIPCSEDVFQHITSFLN
;
A
#
# COMPACT_ATOMS: atom_id res chain seq x y z
N MET A 1 49.65 5.86 -13.72
CA MET A 1 48.51 4.94 -13.57
C MET A 1 47.67 5.43 -12.40
N GLY A 2 46.51 6.05 -12.67
CA GLY A 2 45.67 6.65 -11.63
C GLY A 2 44.28 6.05 -11.69
N PHE A 3 43.85 5.38 -10.63
CA PHE A 3 42.52 4.81 -10.51
C PHE A 3 41.58 5.83 -9.85
N ARG A 4 40.43 6.06 -10.49
CA ARG A 4 39.40 7.03 -10.10
C ARG A 4 38.38 6.41 -9.12
N LEU A 5 37.91 7.23 -8.18
CA LEU A 5 36.89 6.96 -7.14
C LEU A 5 35.50 6.73 -7.75
N PRO A 6 34.57 6.02 -7.06
CA PRO A 6 33.51 6.72 -6.32
C PRO A 6 33.12 5.97 -5.02
N GLY A 7 32.70 6.61 -3.93
CA GLY A 7 31.60 7.56 -3.83
C GLY A 7 30.55 6.98 -2.87
N ILE A 8 30.31 7.71 -1.78
CA ILE A 8 29.42 7.44 -0.65
C ILE A 8 28.03 6.95 -1.10
N ARG A 9 27.53 5.83 -0.57
CA ARG A 9 26.10 5.46 -0.70
C ARG A 9 25.34 5.97 0.53
N LYS A 10 24.83 7.19 0.41
CA LYS A 10 23.78 7.74 1.29
C LYS A 10 22.48 7.04 0.92
N ALA A 11 21.82 6.36 1.87
CA ALA A 11 20.47 5.84 1.65
C ALA A 11 19.49 7.03 1.63
N SER A 12 19.31 7.63 0.44
CA SER A 12 18.23 8.57 0.19
C SER A 12 17.02 7.79 -0.31
N PHE A 13 15.91 7.90 0.43
CA PHE A 13 14.57 7.52 -0.03
C PHE A 13 14.17 8.42 -1.20
N SER A 14 14.73 8.15 -2.39
CA SER A 14 14.39 8.88 -3.60
C SER A 14 13.13 8.29 -4.21
N ALA A 15 12.05 9.07 -4.15
CA ALA A 15 10.86 8.91 -4.96
C ALA A 15 11.28 8.77 -6.44
N ASN A 16 11.20 7.54 -6.97
CA ASN A 16 11.56 7.26 -8.35
C ASN A 16 10.29 7.33 -9.20
N GLN A 17 10.02 8.48 -9.82
CA GLN A 17 9.15 8.55 -11.00
C GLN A 17 9.75 7.67 -12.10
N ALA A 18 8.99 6.69 -12.56
CA ALA A 18 9.26 6.03 -13.84
C ALA A 18 7.91 5.65 -14.42
N SER A 19 7.57 6.34 -15.51
CA SER A 19 6.47 6.03 -16.40
C SER A 19 6.84 4.78 -17.20
N SER A 20 6.00 3.75 -17.12
CA SER A 20 6.01 2.61 -18.03
C SER A 20 4.58 2.10 -18.18
N LYS A 21 4.05 2.24 -19.39
CA LYS A 21 2.69 1.86 -19.84
C LYS A 21 2.37 0.39 -19.55
N ALA A 22 1.91 0.11 -18.34
CA ALA A 22 1.17 -1.08 -17.95
C ALA A 22 0.00 -0.55 -17.13
N VAL A 23 -1.19 -0.46 -17.74
CA VAL A 23 -2.46 0.03 -17.15
C VAL A 23 -2.22 1.01 -16.00
N ASP A 24 -1.98 2.26 -16.38
CA ASP A 24 -1.43 3.36 -15.59
C ASP A 24 -2.07 3.52 -14.20
N VAL A 25 -1.62 2.70 -13.26
CA VAL A 25 -1.76 2.94 -11.84
C VAL A 25 -0.53 3.76 -11.50
N GLU A 26 -0.68 5.08 -11.46
CA GLU A 26 0.38 6.00 -11.07
C GLU A 26 1.07 5.44 -9.81
N LYS A 27 2.40 5.46 -9.77
CA LYS A 27 3.16 4.96 -8.61
C LYS A 27 2.61 5.57 -7.33
N GLY A 28 1.86 4.78 -6.55
CA GLY A 28 0.90 5.43 -5.69
C GLY A 28 -0.36 4.66 -5.36
N TYR A 29 -0.60 3.43 -5.83
CA TYR A 29 -1.75 2.63 -5.39
C TYR A 29 -1.38 1.22 -4.93
N LEU A 30 -2.21 0.68 -4.03
CA LEU A 30 -2.11 -0.62 -3.40
C LEU A 30 -3.40 -1.41 -3.65
N ALA A 31 -3.27 -2.71 -3.92
CA ALA A 31 -4.40 -3.63 -3.95
C ALA A 31 -4.69 -4.16 -2.55
N VAL A 32 -5.95 -4.05 -2.13
CA VAL A 32 -6.44 -4.43 -0.80
C VAL A 32 -7.63 -5.38 -0.96
N TYR A 33 -7.64 -6.45 -0.18
CA TYR A 33 -8.73 -7.42 -0.14
C TYR A 33 -9.60 -7.14 1.08
N VAL A 34 -10.91 -6.97 0.88
CA VAL A 34 -11.84 -6.56 1.93
C VAL A 34 -12.97 -7.57 2.07
N GLY A 35 -13.31 -7.88 3.31
CA GLY A 35 -14.43 -8.74 3.70
C GLY A 35 -14.23 -10.23 3.39
N GLU A 36 -15.23 -11.03 3.77
CA GLU A 36 -15.24 -12.49 3.59
C GLU A 36 -15.14 -12.92 2.12
N LYS A 37 -15.68 -12.10 1.21
CA LYS A 37 -15.61 -12.32 -0.24
C LYS A 37 -14.24 -12.00 -0.84
N MET A 38 -13.30 -11.50 -0.02
CA MET A 38 -11.98 -11.03 -0.45
C MET A 38 -12.08 -10.15 -1.70
N ARG A 39 -12.96 -9.16 -1.65
CA ARG A 39 -13.17 -8.28 -2.79
C ARG A 39 -11.95 -7.38 -2.94
N ARG A 40 -11.39 -7.36 -4.15
CA ARG A 40 -10.19 -6.57 -4.45
C ARG A 40 -10.56 -5.11 -4.72
N PHE A 41 -9.99 -4.21 -3.94
CA PHE A 41 -10.01 -2.76 -4.12
C PHE A 41 -8.62 -2.25 -4.46
N VAL A 42 -8.54 -1.18 -5.24
CA VAL A 42 -7.27 -0.49 -5.52
C VAL A 42 -7.39 0.91 -4.94
N ILE A 43 -6.59 1.21 -3.92
CA ILE A 43 -6.60 2.49 -3.22
C ILE A 43 -5.25 3.17 -3.35
N PRO A 44 -5.19 4.51 -3.32
CA PRO A 44 -3.90 5.18 -3.32
C PRO A 44 -3.16 4.94 -1.99
N ILE A 45 -1.83 4.80 -2.05
CA ILE A 45 -0.89 4.60 -0.93
C ILE A 45 -0.97 5.79 0.04
N SER A 46 -1.41 6.97 -0.41
CA SER A 46 -1.68 8.13 0.44
C SER A 46 -2.68 7.84 1.56
N TYR A 47 -3.58 6.85 1.37
CA TYR A 47 -4.56 6.46 2.39
C TYR A 47 -3.88 5.73 3.55
N LEU A 48 -2.77 5.02 3.33
CA LEU A 48 -2.01 4.34 4.39
C LEU A 48 -1.38 5.33 5.39
N ASN A 49 -1.22 6.60 4.99
CA ASN A 49 -0.69 7.66 5.86
C ASN A 49 -1.76 8.30 6.75
N LYS A 50 -3.02 7.87 6.64
CA LYS A 50 -4.13 8.43 7.41
C LYS A 50 -4.31 7.59 8.68
N PRO A 51 -4.45 8.21 9.86
CA PRO A 51 -4.50 7.49 11.13
C PRO A 51 -5.65 6.47 11.16
N SER A 52 -6.82 6.83 10.61
CA SER A 52 -7.97 5.93 10.50
C SER A 52 -7.68 4.66 9.68
N PHE A 53 -6.81 4.76 8.67
CA PHE A 53 -6.41 3.60 7.89
C PHE A 53 -5.33 2.80 8.61
N GLN A 54 -4.44 3.44 9.36
CA GLN A 54 -3.45 2.75 10.19
C GLN A 54 -4.10 1.92 11.29
N ASP A 55 -5.17 2.42 11.91
CA ASP A 55 -5.95 1.65 12.89
C ASP A 55 -6.56 0.38 12.26
N LEU A 56 -7.10 0.49 11.03
CA LEU A 56 -7.58 -0.67 10.27
C LEU A 56 -6.47 -1.66 9.94
N LEU A 57 -5.27 -1.18 9.58
CA LEU A 57 -4.12 -2.03 9.30
C LEU A 57 -3.66 -2.77 10.56
N SER A 58 -3.67 -2.09 11.71
CA SER A 58 -3.33 -2.71 13.00
C SER A 58 -4.32 -3.82 13.34
N GLN A 59 -5.63 -3.58 13.16
CA GLN A 59 -6.65 -4.61 13.36
C GLN A 59 -6.48 -5.77 12.38
N ALA A 60 -6.14 -5.48 11.12
CA ALA A 60 -5.85 -6.49 10.12
C ALA A 60 -4.65 -7.36 10.48
N GLU A 61 -3.59 -6.76 11.00
CA GLU A 61 -2.40 -7.46 11.48
C GLU A 61 -2.70 -8.30 12.71
N GLU A 62 -3.52 -7.83 13.65
CA GLU A 62 -3.90 -8.62 14.83
C GLU A 62 -4.74 -9.85 14.47
N GLU A 63 -5.61 -9.76 13.47
CA GLU A 63 -6.52 -10.85 13.09
C GLU A 63 -5.91 -11.84 12.09
N PHE A 64 -5.27 -11.32 11.03
CA PHE A 64 -4.69 -12.14 9.96
C PHE A 64 -3.18 -12.31 10.05
N GLY A 65 -2.50 -11.55 10.92
CA GLY A 65 -1.04 -11.51 10.97
C GLY A 65 -0.44 -11.17 9.61
N TYR A 66 0.65 -11.86 9.28
CA TYR A 66 1.29 -11.79 7.96
C TYR A 66 0.81 -12.90 7.00
N HIS A 67 -0.17 -13.71 7.42
CA HIS A 67 -0.65 -14.86 6.65
C HIS A 67 -1.84 -14.46 5.79
N HIS A 68 -1.56 -13.78 4.70
CA HIS A 68 -2.57 -13.46 3.70
C HIS A 68 -2.55 -14.47 2.54
N PRO A 69 -3.62 -15.27 2.33
CA PRO A 69 -3.65 -16.33 1.32
C PRO A 69 -3.45 -15.80 -0.11
N ASN A 70 -3.79 -14.53 -0.34
CA ASN A 70 -3.73 -13.90 -1.67
C ASN A 70 -2.45 -13.07 -1.87
N GLY A 71 -1.50 -13.11 -0.93
CA GLY A 71 -0.23 -12.36 -1.02
C GLY A 71 -0.38 -10.83 -1.04
N GLY A 72 -1.54 -10.32 -0.64
CA GLY A 72 -1.83 -8.88 -0.56
C GLY A 72 -2.41 -8.50 0.78
N LEU A 73 -2.60 -7.20 1.01
CA LEU A 73 -3.16 -6.68 2.25
C LEU A 73 -4.63 -7.08 2.37
N THR A 74 -4.98 -7.84 3.40
CA THR A 74 -6.36 -8.22 3.71
C THR A 74 -6.87 -7.41 4.90
N ILE A 75 -8.00 -6.74 4.77
CA ILE A 75 -8.62 -5.96 5.86
C ILE A 75 -9.86 -6.71 6.40
N PRO A 76 -9.93 -6.99 7.71
CA PRO A 76 -11.08 -7.60 8.39
C PRO A 76 -12.20 -6.58 8.60
N CYS A 77 -12.65 -5.92 7.53
CA CYS A 77 -13.80 -5.03 7.61
C CYS A 77 -14.80 -5.37 6.52
N SER A 78 -16.07 -5.06 6.79
CA SER A 78 -17.12 -5.18 5.78
C SER A 78 -16.84 -4.22 4.63
N GLU A 79 -17.26 -4.61 3.43
CA GLU A 79 -17.14 -3.77 2.22
C GLU A 79 -17.73 -2.37 2.45
N ASP A 80 -18.85 -2.28 3.18
CA ASP A 80 -19.53 -1.02 3.52
C ASP A 80 -18.65 -0.10 4.39
N VAL A 81 -17.97 -0.66 5.39
CA VAL A 81 -17.08 0.09 6.31
C VAL A 81 -15.86 0.58 5.55
N PHE A 82 -15.27 -0.26 4.71
CA PHE A 82 -14.14 0.13 3.88
C PHE A 82 -14.52 1.25 2.91
N GLN A 83 -15.68 1.16 2.26
CA GLN A 83 -16.17 2.18 1.35
C GLN A 83 -16.46 3.49 2.09
N HIS A 84 -17.05 3.42 3.29
CA HIS A 84 -17.28 4.57 4.14
C HIS A 84 -15.97 5.27 4.52
N ILE A 85 -14.95 4.53 4.93
CA ILE A 85 -13.62 5.07 5.25
C ILE A 85 -12.94 5.65 4.02
N THR A 86 -12.96 4.93 2.89
CA THR A 86 -12.44 5.39 1.59
C THR A 86 -13.12 6.69 1.15
N SER A 87 -14.40 6.89 1.47
CA SER A 87 -15.15 8.09 1.13
C SER A 87 -14.73 9.32 1.93
N PHE A 88 -14.31 9.15 3.19
CA PHE A 88 -13.75 10.25 4.01
C PHE A 88 -12.29 10.57 3.71
N LEU A 89 -11.60 9.69 2.98
CA LEU A 89 -10.19 9.83 2.64
C LEU A 89 -9.97 10.55 1.30
N ASN A 90 -11.04 10.83 0.55
CA ASN A 90 -11.05 11.52 -0.75
C ASN A 90 -10.96 13.05 -0.58
#